data_AF-A0A8S2JKX0-F1
#
_entry.id   AF-A0A8S2JKX0-F1
#
_cell.length_a   1.000
_cell.length_b   1.000
_cell.length_c   1.000
_cell.angle_alpha   90.00
_cell.angle_beta   90.00
_cell.angle_gamma   90.00
#
_symmetry.space_group_name_H-M   'P 1'
#
loop_
_entity.id
_entity.type
_entity.pdbx_description
1 polymer ?
#
loop_
_entity_poly.entity_id
_entity_poly.type
_entity_poly.pdbx_seq_one_letter_code
_entity_poly.pdbx_strand_id
1 'polypeptide(L)'
;MPRVPVASEDERKFIVDGIQSDFRLDGRTSRMYRPVLLATDVVNTANGSCLLKLGGTIVMAGVTFEFTRTSQESPNEGRIEATVDG
;
A
#
# COMPACT_ATOMS: atom_id res chain seq x y z
N MET A 1 -1.90 0.63 -19.92
CA MET A 1 -2.83 0.58 -18.77
C MET A 1 -4.26 0.54 -19.28
N PRO A 2 -5.08 -0.45 -18.91
CA PRO A 2 -6.47 -0.46 -19.36
C PRO A 2 -7.20 0.72 -18.68
N ARG A 3 -8.02 1.44 -19.45
CA ARG A 3 -8.89 2.48 -18.91
C ARG A 3 -9.89 1.82 -17.98
N VAL A 4 -9.86 2.17 -16.69
CA VAL A 4 -10.93 1.80 -15.76
C VAL A 4 -12.23 2.37 -16.32
N PRO A 5 -13.31 1.58 -16.45
CA PRO A 5 -14.58 2.12 -16.89
C PRO A 5 -14.99 3.25 -15.95
N VAL A 6 -15.36 4.38 -16.55
CA VAL A 6 -15.86 5.52 -15.80
C VAL A 6 -17.19 5.10 -15.18
N ALA A 7 -17.29 5.19 -13.85
CA ALA A 7 -18.53 4.87 -13.14
C ALA A 7 -19.71 5.65 -13.72
N SER A 8 -20.83 4.97 -13.91
CA SER A 8 -22.08 5.56 -14.41
C SER A 8 -22.60 6.65 -13.47
N GLU A 9 -23.53 7.49 -13.93
CA GLU A 9 -24.12 8.51 -13.07
C GLU A 9 -24.87 7.90 -11.88
N ASP A 10 -25.56 6.79 -12.09
CA ASP A 10 -26.26 6.05 -11.03
C ASP A 10 -25.29 5.46 -10.00
N GLU A 11 -24.18 4.87 -10.45
CA GLU A 11 -23.14 4.33 -9.55
C GLU A 11 -22.52 5.44 -8.70
N ARG A 12 -22.25 6.60 -9.30
CA ARG A 12 -21.74 7.77 -8.56
C ARG A 12 -22.75 8.26 -7.54
N LYS A 13 -24.03 8.38 -7.92
CA LYS A 13 -25.10 8.80 -7.01
C LYS A 13 -25.22 7.83 -5.84
N PHE A 14 -25.21 6.53 -6.09
CA PHE A 14 -25.28 5.51 -5.04
C PHE A 14 -24.11 5.61 -4.04
N ILE A 15 -22.88 5.83 -4.54
CA ILE A 15 -21.70 6.04 -3.68
C ILE A 15 -21.87 7.29 -2.81
N VAL A 16 -22.34 8.40 -3.39
CA VAL A 16 -22.53 9.66 -2.65
C VAL A 16 -23.60 9.52 -1.57
N ASP A 17 -24.76 8.95 -1.91
CA ASP A 17 -25.86 8.72 -0.97
C ASP A 17 -25.43 7.79 0.18
N GLY A 18 -24.62 6.77 -0.12
CA GLY A 18 -24.03 5.89 0.88
C GLY A 18 -23.12 6.64 1.86
N ILE A 19 -22.22 7.49 1.36
CA ILE A 19 -21.31 8.29 2.19
C ILE A 19 -22.09 9.24 3.10
N GLN A 20 -23.17 9.86 2.60
CA GLN A 20 -24.06 10.71 3.42
C GLN A 20 -24.70 9.93 4.59
N SER A 21 -24.88 8.62 4.41
CA SER A 21 -25.41 7.69 5.42
C SER A 21 -24.29 7.02 6.25
N ASP A 22 -23.04 7.47 6.11
CA ASP A 22 -21.83 6.89 6.71
C ASP A 22 -21.54 5.43 6.32
N PHE A 23 -21.95 4.99 5.14
CA PHE A 23 -21.66 3.66 4.61
C PHE A 23 -20.94 3.70 3.27
N ARG A 24 -20.01 2.76 3.09
CA ARG A 24 -19.31 2.50 1.82
C ARG A 24 -19.92 1.28 1.12
N LEU A 25 -19.56 1.08 -0.14
CA LEU A 25 -20.04 -0.04 -0.98
C LEU A 25 -19.84 -1.43 -0.36
N ASP A 26 -18.82 -1.59 0.48
CA ASP A 26 -18.51 -2.85 1.16
C ASP A 26 -18.98 -2.90 2.62
N GLY A 27 -19.96 -2.04 2.97
CA GLY A 27 -20.63 -2.02 4.28
C GLY A 27 -19.81 -1.42 5.42
N ARG A 28 -18.57 -1.00 5.16
CA ARG A 28 -17.72 -0.31 6.13
C ARG A 28 -18.17 1.13 6.33
N THR A 29 -17.95 1.67 7.52
CA THR A 29 -18.16 3.11 7.77
C THR A 29 -17.08 3.94 7.10
N SER A 30 -17.32 5.25 6.95
CA SER A 30 -16.40 6.14 6.22
C SER A 30 -15.00 6.17 6.83
N ARG A 31 -14.88 5.94 8.15
CA ARG A 31 -13.62 5.95 8.90
C ARG A 31 -12.98 4.58 9.10
N MET A 32 -13.60 3.50 8.63
CA MET A 32 -13.09 2.15 8.82
C MET A 32 -12.10 1.75 7.71
N TYR A 33 -10.92 1.29 8.11
CA TYR A 33 -9.93 0.70 7.20
C TYR A 33 -10.46 -0.57 6.54
N ARG A 34 -9.87 -0.96 5.41
CA ARG A 34 -10.08 -2.31 4.87
C ARG A 34 -9.41 -3.34 5.80
N PRO A 35 -9.85 -4.60 5.83
CA PRO A 35 -9.17 -5.64 6.61
C PRO A 35 -7.68 -5.69 6.29
N VAL A 36 -6.85 -5.75 7.33
CA VAL A 36 -5.39 -5.79 7.22
C VAL A 36 -4.89 -7.17 7.64
N LEU A 37 -4.11 -7.81 6.78
CA LEU A 37 -3.32 -9.00 7.11
C LEU A 37 -1.85 -8.70 6.83
N LEU A 38 -0.99 -9.02 7.79
CA LEU A 38 0.44 -8.80 7.69
C LEU A 38 1.17 -10.10 8.05
N ALA A 39 2.04 -10.55 7.16
CA ALA A 39 3.02 -11.60 7.45
C ALA A 39 4.43 -11.02 7.29
N THR A 40 5.33 -11.29 8.23
CA THR A 40 6.75 -10.92 8.16
C THR A 40 7.60 -12.13 7.78
N ASP A 41 8.85 -11.89 7.42
CA ASP A 41 9.85 -12.94 7.15
C ASP A 41 9.42 -13.92 6.05
N VAL A 42 8.75 -13.38 5.03
CA VAL A 42 8.17 -14.13 3.91
C VAL A 42 9.15 -14.34 2.75
N VAL A 43 10.23 -13.54 2.68
CA VAL A 43 11.30 -13.65 1.68
C VAL A 43 12.62 -13.98 2.38
N ASN A 44 13.11 -15.20 2.19
CA ASN A 44 14.31 -15.70 2.88
C ASN A 44 15.61 -14.98 2.51
N THR A 45 15.68 -14.35 1.34
CA THR A 45 16.88 -13.66 0.85
C THR A 45 16.95 -12.20 1.25
N ALA A 46 15.86 -11.63 1.77
CA ALA A 46 15.83 -10.26 2.27
C ALA A 46 16.25 -10.23 3.74
N ASN A 47 16.84 -9.11 4.19
CA ASN A 47 17.17 -8.93 5.61
C ASN A 47 15.92 -8.67 6.46
N GLY A 48 14.89 -8.08 5.85
CA GLY A 48 13.55 -8.00 6.41
C GLY A 48 12.53 -8.02 5.27
N SER A 49 11.36 -8.61 5.49
CA SER A 49 10.32 -8.64 4.46
C SER A 49 8.93 -8.70 5.07
N CYS A 50 7.94 -8.26 4.29
CA CYS A 50 6.54 -8.44 4.63
C CYS A 50 5.64 -8.64 3.40
N LEU A 51 4.57 -9.38 3.62
CA LEU A 51 3.42 -9.48 2.73
C LEU A 51 2.22 -8.83 3.43
N LEU A 52 1.75 -7.72 2.86
CA LEU A 52 0.60 -6.97 3.34
C LEU A 52 -0.60 -7.24 2.42
N LYS A 53 -1.74 -7.59 3.01
CA LYS A 53 -3.04 -7.58 2.33
C LYS A 53 -3.94 -6.54 2.99
N LEU A 54 -4.38 -5.56 2.20
CA LEU A 54 -5.32 -4.51 2.59
C LEU A 54 -6.62 -4.66 1.79
N GLY A 55 -7.56 -5.46 2.30
CA GLY A 55 -8.69 -5.95 1.53
C GLY A 55 -8.22 -6.73 0.29
N GLY A 56 -8.62 -6.28 -0.90
CA GLY A 56 -8.17 -6.87 -2.17
C GLY A 56 -6.79 -6.40 -2.67
N THR A 57 -6.17 -5.42 -2.01
CA THR A 57 -4.84 -4.93 -2.40
C THR A 57 -3.76 -5.77 -1.72
N ILE A 58 -2.82 -6.30 -2.50
CA ILE A 58 -1.69 -7.09 -1.99
C ILE A 58 -0.40 -6.34 -2.33
N VAL A 59 0.46 -6.13 -1.34
CA VAL A 59 1.77 -5.50 -1.49
C VAL A 59 2.81 -6.40 -0.82
N MET A 60 3.95 -6.60 -1.48
CA MET A 60 5.11 -7.25 -0.90
C MET A 60 6.24 -6.23 -0.81
N ALA A 61 6.90 -6.16 0.34
CA ALA A 61 8.05 -5.29 0.56
C ALA A 61 9.20 -6.12 1.12
N GLY A 62 10.41 -5.79 0.69
CA GLY A 62 11.65 -6.36 1.17
C GLY A 62 12.66 -5.26 1.44
N VAL A 63 13.46 -5.43 2.48
CA VAL A 63 14.58 -4.56 2.82
C VAL A 63 15.84 -5.41 2.79
N THR A 64 16.83 -4.92 2.06
CA THR A 64 18.18 -5.46 2.04
C THR A 64 19.13 -4.34 2.44
N PHE A 65 20.17 -4.66 3.21
CA PHE A 65 21.21 -3.70 3.56
C PHE A 65 22.54 -4.08 2.93
N GLU A 66 23.34 -3.08 2.61
CA GLU A 66 24.71 -3.24 2.13
C GLU A 66 25.64 -2.27 2.85
N PHE A 67 26.90 -2.68 3.04
CA PHE A 67 27.93 -1.78 3.52
C PHE A 67 28.52 -1.02 2.33
N THR A 68 28.33 0.29 2.32
CA THR A 68 28.85 1.18 1.28
C THR A 68 29.58 2.36 1.90
N ARG A 69 30.32 3.12 1.08
CA ARG A 69 30.94 4.37 1.52
C ARG A 69 29.88 5.46 1.60
N THR A 70 29.95 6.27 2.64
CA THR A 70 29.11 7.46 2.79
C THR A 70 29.49 8.52 1.76
N SER A 71 28.55 9.41 1.43
CA SER A 71 28.83 10.52 0.52
C SER A 71 29.78 11.52 1.18
N GLN A 72 30.50 12.30 0.37
CA GLN A 72 31.36 13.37 0.90
C GLN A 72 30.55 14.48 1.57
N GLU A 73 29.31 14.70 1.10
CA GLU A 73 28.40 15.72 1.61
C GLU A 73 27.83 15.34 2.99
N SER A 74 27.59 14.04 3.23
CA SER A 74 27.02 13.51 4.49
C SER A 74 27.81 12.29 4.99
N PRO A 75 29.04 12.46 5.51
CA PRO A 75 29.93 11.33 5.84
C PRO A 75 29.48 10.49 7.05
N ASN A 76 28.57 11.01 7.88
CA ASN A 76 28.07 10.35 9.09
C ASN A 76 26.63 9.80 8.93
N GLU A 77 26.11 9.76 7.70
CA GLU A 77 24.73 9.36 7.42
C GLU A 77 24.68 8.15 6.47
N GLY A 78 23.75 7.23 6.74
CA GLY A 78 23.43 6.14 5.82
C GLY A 78 22.51 6.59 4.69
N ARG A 79 22.33 5.73 3.69
CA ARG A 79 21.44 5.98 2.55
C ARG A 79 20.26 5.01 2.56
N ILE A 80 19.07 5.54 2.30
CA ILE A 80 17.84 4.75 2.13
C ILE A 80 17.34 4.98 0.70
N GLU A 81 17.12 3.89 -0.02
CA GLU A 81 16.50 3.90 -1.33
C GLU A 81 15.24 3.05 -1.29
N ALA A 82 14.18 3.55 -1.92
CA ALA A 82 12.92 2.85 -2.04
C ALA A 82 12.51 2.85 -3.52
N THR A 83 12.26 1.66 -4.04
CA THR A 83 11.69 1.46 -5.38
C THR A 83 10.31 0.83 -5.24
N VAL A 84 9.42 1.15 -6.18
CA VAL A 84 8.07 0.60 -6.24
C VAL A 84 7.82 0.14 -7.67
N ASP A 85 7.59 -1.15 -7.82
CA ASP A 85 7.25 -1.79 -9.08
C ASP A 85 5.79 -2.28 -9.02
N GLY A 86 5.04 -2.14 -10.12
CA GLY A 86 3.60 -2.44 -10.18
C GLY A 86 3.11 -2.87 -11.55
#